data_AF-W6TS55-F1
#
_entry.id   AF-W6TS55-F1
#
_cell.length_a   1.000
_cell.length_b   1.000
_cell.length_c   1.000
_cell.angle_alpha   90.00
_cell.angle_beta   90.00
_cell.angle_gamma   90.00
#
_symmetry.space_group_name_H-M   'P 1'
#
loop_
_entity.id
_entity.type
_entity.pdbx_description
1 polymer ?
#
loop_
_entity_poly.entity_id
_entity_poly.type
_entity_poly.pdbx_seq_one_letter_code
_entity_poly.pdbx_strand_id
1 'polypeptide(L)'
;MKKRYLPIFGIFSFTAVANAQQVELQRSVIASTGGSAEINNTIFQYTIGDVLVTAIENSPLLVTQGFQQPEVNGSIPEPQAPLITGFIVYPNPANSQTKLEFDLVMDDMVNIQLVNNAGQTVRNISLKMLAGKANYILPLAGYPSGLYYVVLKASRRTYSEKLVIQ
;
A
#
# COMPACT_ATOMS: atom_id res chain seq x y z
N MET A 1 7.64 -78.61 -23.48
CA MET A 1 8.29 -77.61 -24.35
C MET A 1 8.16 -76.23 -23.71
N LYS A 2 9.30 -75.64 -23.31
CA LYS A 2 9.39 -74.28 -22.77
C LYS A 2 9.25 -73.27 -23.90
N LYS A 3 8.37 -72.26 -23.77
CA LYS A 3 8.59 -70.94 -24.36
C LYS A 3 8.06 -69.87 -23.40
N ARG A 4 9.02 -69.08 -22.92
CA ARG A 4 8.92 -67.99 -21.96
C ARG A 4 9.12 -66.74 -22.81
N TYR A 5 8.10 -65.90 -22.96
CA TYR A 5 8.21 -64.63 -23.65
C TYR A 5 7.93 -63.49 -22.66
N LEU A 6 8.99 -62.72 -22.47
CA LEU A 6 9.20 -61.58 -21.60
C LEU A 6 8.31 -60.40 -22.05
N PRO A 7 7.70 -59.60 -21.15
CA PRO A 7 7.01 -58.38 -21.54
C PRO A 7 8.07 -57.32 -21.89
N ILE A 8 8.29 -57.07 -23.18
CA ILE A 8 9.21 -56.03 -23.66
C ILE A 8 8.40 -55.01 -24.45
N PHE A 9 7.96 -53.94 -23.77
CA PHE A 9 8.19 -52.54 -24.15
C PHE A 9 7.41 -51.62 -23.19
N GLY A 10 7.68 -51.73 -21.89
CA GLY A 10 7.63 -50.56 -21.04
C GLY A 10 8.93 -49.81 -21.25
N ILE A 11 8.94 -48.76 -22.09
CA ILE A 11 9.95 -47.70 -22.11
C ILE A 11 9.32 -46.50 -22.83
N PHE A 12 9.14 -45.44 -22.05
CA PHE A 12 9.15 -44.04 -22.48
C PHE A 12 8.08 -43.59 -23.49
N SER A 13 6.85 -43.41 -23.03
CA SER A 13 6.18 -42.13 -23.33
C SER A 13 6.32 -41.27 -22.08
N PHE A 14 7.54 -40.76 -21.89
CA PHE A 14 7.81 -39.71 -20.92
C PHE A 14 6.97 -38.52 -21.39
N THR A 15 5.86 -38.27 -20.71
CA THR A 15 5.07 -37.07 -20.84
C THR A 15 5.96 -35.90 -20.44
N ALA A 16 6.75 -35.41 -21.40
CA ALA A 16 7.40 -34.13 -21.30
C ALA A 16 6.27 -33.09 -21.39
N VAL A 17 5.67 -32.79 -20.25
CA VAL A 17 4.97 -31.52 -20.05
C VAL A 17 6.07 -30.48 -20.19
N ALA A 18 6.27 -30.01 -21.42
CA ALA A 18 7.10 -28.86 -21.68
C ALA A 18 6.39 -27.71 -20.96
N ASN A 19 6.87 -27.39 -19.76
CA ASN A 19 6.56 -26.14 -19.11
C ASN A 19 7.19 -25.04 -19.98
N ALA A 20 6.49 -24.66 -21.05
CA ALA A 20 6.81 -23.45 -21.78
C ALA A 20 6.55 -22.31 -20.79
N GLN A 21 7.62 -21.86 -20.12
CA GLN A 21 7.58 -20.60 -19.40
C GLN A 21 7.42 -19.52 -20.46
N GLN A 22 6.18 -19.06 -20.65
CA GLN A 22 5.93 -17.90 -21.49
C GLN A 22 6.55 -16.71 -20.78
N VAL A 23 7.59 -16.13 -21.38
CA VAL A 23 8.11 -14.83 -20.96
C VAL A 23 7.00 -13.84 -21.25
N GLU A 24 6.33 -13.37 -20.20
CA GLU A 24 5.38 -12.28 -20.32
C GLU A 24 6.18 -11.00 -20.56
N LEU A 25 6.14 -10.49 -21.79
CA LEU A 25 6.68 -9.17 -22.09
C LEU A 25 5.84 -8.13 -21.34
N GLN A 26 6.30 -7.73 -20.17
CA GLN A 26 5.59 -6.76 -19.33
C GLN A 26 5.54 -5.37 -19.99
N ARG A 27 6.55 -5.03 -20.80
CA ARG A 27 6.66 -3.75 -21.50
C ARG A 27 7.65 -3.84 -22.66
N SER A 28 7.37 -3.15 -23.75
CA SER A 28 8.29 -2.98 -24.90
C SER A 28 8.22 -1.54 -25.40
N VAL A 29 9.30 -1.04 -26.00
CA VAL A 29 9.39 0.32 -26.54
C VAL A 29 9.98 0.29 -27.94
N ILE A 30 9.46 1.13 -28.83
CA ILE A 30 10.04 1.37 -30.16
C ILE A 30 10.76 2.71 -30.08
N ALA A 31 12.08 2.66 -29.89
CA ALA A 31 12.95 3.82 -29.79
C ALA A 31 13.94 3.84 -30.97
N SER A 32 14.56 4.99 -31.25
CA SER A 32 15.61 5.09 -32.27
C SER A 32 16.89 4.36 -31.84
N THR A 33 17.17 4.28 -30.53
CA THR A 33 18.26 3.48 -29.94
C THR A 33 17.93 3.15 -28.49
N GLY A 34 18.39 2.01 -27.97
CA GLY A 34 18.28 1.67 -26.55
C GLY A 34 19.22 0.54 -26.14
N GLY A 35 19.37 0.31 -24.84
CA GLY A 35 20.23 -0.75 -24.30
C GLY A 35 20.17 -0.88 -22.77
N SER A 36 20.72 -1.98 -22.25
CA SER A 36 20.93 -2.19 -20.82
C SER A 36 22.34 -2.72 -20.53
N ALA A 37 22.91 -2.35 -19.38
CA ALA A 37 24.19 -2.82 -18.90
C ALA A 37 24.14 -3.01 -17.38
N GLU A 38 24.74 -4.09 -16.87
CA GLU A 38 24.88 -4.33 -15.43
C GLU A 38 26.31 -4.06 -14.99
N ILE A 39 26.49 -3.18 -14.00
CA ILE A 39 27.78 -2.88 -13.38
C ILE A 39 27.59 -2.92 -11.87
N ASN A 40 28.32 -3.80 -11.19
CA ASN A 40 28.33 -3.91 -9.72
C ASN A 40 26.90 -3.93 -9.12
N ASN A 41 26.07 -4.89 -9.53
CA ASN A 41 24.68 -5.03 -9.07
C ASN A 41 23.73 -3.86 -9.42
N THR A 42 24.17 -2.92 -10.27
CA THR A 42 23.36 -1.80 -10.76
C THR A 42 23.06 -2.00 -12.24
N ILE A 43 21.77 -2.00 -12.60
CA ILE A 43 21.33 -2.09 -13.99
C ILE A 43 21.12 -0.66 -14.53
N PHE A 44 21.90 -0.29 -15.53
CA PHE A 44 21.72 0.91 -16.32
C PHE A 44 20.88 0.56 -17.54
N GLN A 45 19.78 1.28 -17.77
CA GLN A 45 18.94 1.10 -18.95
C GLN A 45 18.72 2.47 -19.58
N TYR A 46 18.75 2.54 -20.92
CA TYR A 46 18.53 3.78 -21.65
C TYR A 46 17.72 3.55 -22.92
N THR A 47 16.89 4.53 -23.26
CA THR A 47 16.18 4.64 -24.54
C THR A 47 16.38 6.05 -25.08
N ILE A 48 16.56 6.19 -26.39
CA ILE A 48 16.85 7.46 -27.07
C ILE A 48 15.87 7.62 -28.24
N GLY A 49 15.32 8.83 -28.36
CA GLY A 49 14.38 9.18 -29.42
C GLY A 49 12.93 8.80 -29.13
N ASP A 50 12.57 8.60 -27.86
CA ASP A 50 11.18 8.44 -27.44
C ASP A 50 10.41 9.77 -27.58
N VAL A 51 9.18 9.70 -28.06
CA VAL A 51 8.28 10.86 -28.07
C VAL A 51 7.80 11.10 -26.64
N LEU A 52 8.15 12.24 -26.06
CA LEU A 52 7.76 12.61 -24.69
C LEU A 52 6.21 12.64 -24.59
N VAL A 53 5.64 11.88 -23.65
CA VAL A 53 4.22 11.98 -23.31
C VAL A 53 4.11 12.44 -21.86
N THR A 54 3.35 13.51 -21.63
CA THR A 54 3.08 14.07 -20.30
C THR A 54 2.25 13.11 -19.45
N ALA A 55 2.47 13.11 -18.14
CA ALA A 55 1.61 12.39 -17.21
C ALA A 55 0.16 12.88 -17.32
N ILE A 56 -0.80 11.95 -17.31
CA ILE A 56 -2.22 12.27 -17.24
C ILE A 56 -2.60 12.20 -15.77
N GLU A 57 -2.96 13.35 -15.20
CA GLU A 57 -3.46 13.44 -13.83
C GLU A 57 -4.99 13.49 -13.84
N ASN A 58 -5.65 12.48 -13.25
CA ASN A 58 -7.09 12.51 -13.00
C ASN A 58 -7.38 11.85 -11.66
N SER A 59 -7.50 12.66 -10.59
CA SER A 59 -7.69 12.19 -9.21
C SER A 59 -8.78 11.10 -9.10
N PRO A 60 -8.51 9.94 -8.47
CA PRO A 60 -7.32 9.58 -7.70
C PRO A 60 -6.18 8.94 -8.52
N LEU A 61 -6.32 8.86 -9.85
CA LEU A 61 -5.44 8.14 -10.75
C LEU A 61 -4.38 9.07 -11.37
N LEU A 62 -3.12 8.85 -10.99
CA LEU A 62 -1.96 9.43 -11.66
C LEU A 62 -1.42 8.38 -12.65
N VAL A 63 -1.53 8.63 -13.96
CA VAL A 63 -0.93 7.77 -14.97
C VAL A 63 0.36 8.40 -15.45
N THR A 64 1.49 7.86 -14.99
CA THR A 64 2.80 8.19 -15.54
C THR A 64 3.01 7.37 -16.82
N GLN A 65 3.53 7.99 -17.87
CA GLN A 65 3.86 7.33 -19.14
C GLN A 65 5.38 7.18 -19.25
N GLY A 66 5.86 6.16 -19.97
CA GLY A 66 7.29 5.95 -20.23
C GLY A 66 7.73 4.50 -19.99
N PHE A 67 8.73 4.04 -20.76
CA PHE A 67 9.26 2.69 -20.64
C PHE A 67 10.06 2.50 -19.35
N GLN A 68 10.85 3.51 -18.97
CA GLN A 68 11.75 3.51 -17.81
C GLN A 68 11.01 3.84 -16.51
N GLN A 69 10.04 3.00 -16.17
CA GLN A 69 9.37 3.02 -14.88
C GLN A 69 9.85 1.84 -14.05
N PRO A 70 9.82 1.94 -12.71
CA PRO A 70 10.14 0.81 -11.84
C PRO A 70 9.39 -0.45 -12.27
N GLU A 71 10.11 -1.57 -12.30
CA GLU A 71 9.49 -2.85 -12.57
C GLU A 71 8.71 -3.30 -11.33
N VAL A 72 7.40 -3.07 -11.32
CA VAL A 72 6.51 -3.66 -10.33
C VAL A 72 6.27 -5.10 -10.74
N ASN A 73 7.19 -5.98 -10.34
CA ASN A 73 7.04 -7.40 -10.60
C ASN A 73 6.15 -8.01 -9.50
N GLY A 74 4.90 -8.34 -9.85
CA GLY A 74 3.94 -8.95 -8.92
C GLY A 74 2.51 -8.41 -9.09
N SER A 75 1.56 -9.10 -8.48
CA SER A 75 0.17 -8.65 -8.38
C SER A 75 0.15 -7.24 -7.79
N ILE A 76 -0.43 -6.27 -8.50
CA ILE A 76 -0.77 -4.98 -7.90
C ILE A 76 -1.62 -5.31 -6.67
N PRO A 77 -1.18 -5.01 -5.43
CA PRO A 77 -1.99 -5.27 -4.26
C PRO A 77 -3.32 -4.56 -4.48
N GLU A 78 -4.43 -5.30 -4.41
CA GLU A 78 -5.74 -4.68 -4.57
C GLU A 78 -5.82 -3.48 -3.62
N PRO A 79 -6.38 -2.34 -4.06
CA PRO A 79 -6.57 -1.17 -3.22
C PRO A 79 -7.28 -1.60 -1.94
N GLN A 80 -6.53 -1.71 -0.84
CA GLN A 80 -7.10 -2.30 0.35
C GLN A 80 -8.13 -1.32 0.91
N ALA A 81 -9.39 -1.73 1.04
CA ALA A 81 -10.48 -0.88 1.51
C ALA A 81 -10.15 -0.24 2.88
N PRO A 82 -10.39 1.07 3.09
CA PRO A 82 -10.06 1.75 4.36
C PRO A 82 -10.74 1.05 5.54
N LEU A 83 -9.97 0.82 6.61
CA LEU A 83 -10.45 0.25 7.86
C LEU A 83 -11.25 1.25 8.70
N ILE A 84 -10.89 2.53 8.61
CA ILE A 84 -11.57 3.64 9.26
C ILE A 84 -12.03 4.61 8.16
N THR A 85 -13.29 5.01 8.19
CA THR A 85 -13.88 5.99 7.28
C THR A 85 -14.54 7.12 8.05
N GLY A 86 -14.69 8.29 7.42
CA GLY A 86 -15.39 9.43 8.03
C GLY A 86 -14.73 9.96 9.31
N PHE A 87 -13.41 9.88 9.42
CA PHE A 87 -12.69 10.37 10.59
C PHE A 87 -12.74 11.90 10.65
N ILE A 88 -13.43 12.41 11.65
CA ILE A 88 -13.59 13.84 11.91
C ILE A 88 -13.25 14.15 13.37
N VAL A 89 -12.70 15.35 13.58
CA VAL A 89 -12.31 15.86 14.89
C VAL A 89 -12.98 17.21 15.11
N TYR A 90 -13.91 17.27 16.06
CA TYR A 90 -14.68 18.48 16.33
C TYR A 90 -15.01 18.68 17.82
N PRO A 91 -15.05 19.93 18.32
CA PRO A 91 -14.72 21.15 17.59
C PRO A 91 -13.22 21.24 17.29
N ASN A 92 -12.88 22.00 16.25
CA ASN A 92 -11.52 22.37 15.90
C ASN A 92 -11.54 23.82 15.36
N PRO A 93 -11.02 24.82 16.09
CA PRO A 93 -10.23 24.71 17.32
C PRO A 93 -10.98 24.17 18.55
N ALA A 94 -10.26 23.55 19.48
CA ALA A 94 -10.79 22.98 20.72
C ALA A 94 -10.15 23.62 21.95
N ASN A 95 -10.91 23.74 23.05
CA ASN A 95 -10.39 24.25 24.33
C ASN A 95 -10.12 23.09 25.30
N SER A 96 -11.17 22.61 25.99
CA SER A 96 -11.03 21.60 27.05
C SER A 96 -11.11 20.15 26.57
N GLN A 97 -11.78 19.90 25.45
CA GLN A 97 -12.00 18.58 24.87
C GLN A 97 -12.33 18.68 23.39
N THR A 98 -12.08 17.61 22.66
CA THR A 98 -12.54 17.42 21.28
C THR A 98 -13.17 16.04 21.14
N LYS A 99 -14.09 15.89 20.18
CA LYS A 99 -14.76 14.64 19.87
C LYS A 99 -14.18 14.07 18.58
N LEU A 100 -13.82 12.80 18.65
CA LEU A 100 -13.40 11.99 17.52
C LEU A 100 -14.61 11.16 17.08
N GLU A 101 -15.03 11.32 15.84
CA GLU A 101 -16.08 10.51 15.23
C GLU A 101 -15.50 9.83 13.99
N PHE A 102 -15.74 8.53 13.87
CA PHE A 102 -15.29 7.72 12.75
C PHE A 102 -16.07 6.42 12.66
N ASP A 103 -16.10 5.80 11.49
CA ASP A 103 -16.74 4.51 11.25
C ASP A 103 -15.65 3.43 11.10
N LEU A 104 -15.74 2.37 11.90
CA LEU A 104 -14.81 1.24 11.87
C LEU A 104 -15.43 0.06 11.11
N VAL A 105 -14.71 -0.49 10.12
CA VAL A 105 -15.27 -1.55 9.25
C VAL A 105 -15.38 -2.91 9.95
N MET A 106 -14.48 -3.22 10.89
CA MET A 106 -14.46 -4.47 11.65
C MET A 106 -13.92 -4.24 13.06
N ASP A 107 -14.27 -5.12 14.00
CA ASP A 107 -13.75 -5.07 15.36
C ASP A 107 -12.22 -5.03 15.37
N ASP A 108 -11.64 -4.03 16.06
CA ASP A 108 -10.19 -3.89 16.13
C ASP A 108 -9.75 -3.15 17.40
N MET A 109 -8.46 -3.27 17.73
CA MET A 109 -7.81 -2.43 18.71
C MET A 109 -7.38 -1.11 18.06
N VAL A 110 -8.11 -0.03 18.37
CA VAL A 110 -7.81 1.32 17.89
C VAL A 110 -6.90 2.02 18.89
N ASN A 111 -5.73 2.44 18.41
CA ASN A 111 -4.77 3.22 19.16
C ASN A 111 -4.88 4.71 18.77
N ILE A 112 -5.34 5.52 19.72
CA ILE A 112 -5.54 6.96 19.60
C ILE A 112 -4.33 7.67 20.18
N GLN A 113 -3.64 8.44 19.35
CA GLN A 113 -2.46 9.21 19.74
C GLN A 113 -2.72 10.70 19.56
N LEU A 114 -2.28 11.50 20.52
CA LEU A 114 -2.17 12.95 20.38
C LEU A 114 -0.70 13.29 20.20
N VAL A 115 -0.36 13.94 19.09
CA VAL A 115 1.01 14.26 18.69
C VAL A 115 1.17 15.77 18.60
N ASN A 116 2.20 16.34 19.22
CA ASN A 116 2.47 17.78 19.16
C ASN A 116 3.19 18.18 17.86
N ASN A 117 3.40 19.47 17.65
CA ASN A 117 4.12 20.02 16.50
C ASN A 117 5.59 19.56 16.37
N ALA A 118 6.20 19.08 17.45
CA ALA A 118 7.54 18.48 17.44
C ALA A 118 7.54 16.99 17.07
N GLY A 119 6.37 16.41 16.75
CA GLY A 119 6.22 14.99 16.43
C GLY A 119 6.21 14.07 17.65
N GLN A 120 6.16 14.62 18.87
CA GLN A 120 6.14 13.84 20.10
C GLN A 120 4.72 13.39 20.43
N THR A 121 4.54 12.11 20.75
CA THR A 121 3.28 11.58 21.26
C THR A 121 3.09 12.00 22.71
N VAL A 122 2.22 12.98 22.95
CA VAL A 122 1.89 13.50 24.29
C VAL A 122 0.74 12.75 24.96
N ARG A 123 0.01 11.94 24.20
CA ARG A 123 -1.00 11.00 24.73
C ARG A 123 -1.12 9.79 23.84
N ASN A 124 -1.34 8.62 24.45
CA ASN A 124 -1.55 7.36 23.75
C ASN A 124 -2.60 6.52 24.49
N ILE A 125 -3.65 6.09 23.80
CA ILE A 125 -4.80 5.38 24.36
C ILE A 125 -5.14 4.22 23.44
N SER A 126 -5.19 2.99 23.95
CA SER A 126 -5.60 1.81 23.16
C SER A 126 -6.95 1.34 23.63
N LEU A 127 -7.91 1.25 22.70
CA LEU A 127 -9.28 0.84 22.97
C LEU A 127 -9.67 -0.28 22.02
N LYS A 128 -10.25 -1.36 22.54
CA LYS A 128 -10.93 -2.34 21.70
C LYS A 128 -12.28 -1.77 21.31
N MET A 129 -12.51 -1.58 20.02
CA MET A 129 -13.74 -1.01 19.47
C MET A 129 -14.41 -2.01 18.55
N LEU A 130 -15.74 -2.03 18.57
CA LEU A 130 -16.54 -2.86 17.67
C LEU A 130 -16.73 -2.15 16.34
N ALA A 131 -17.04 -2.92 15.31
CA ALA A 131 -17.44 -2.41 14.01
C ALA A 131 -18.63 -1.43 14.12
N GLY A 132 -18.64 -0.41 13.26
CA GLY A 132 -19.69 0.61 13.19
C GLY A 132 -19.24 2.00 13.63
N LYS A 133 -20.22 2.86 13.95
CA LYS A 133 -19.96 4.26 14.34
C LYS A 133 -19.29 4.31 15.71
N ALA A 134 -18.09 4.86 15.75
CA ALA A 134 -17.32 5.10 16.95
C ALA A 134 -17.32 6.59 17.32
N ASN A 135 -17.48 6.87 18.62
CA ASN A 135 -17.39 8.21 19.18
C ASN A 135 -16.48 8.18 20.40
N TYR A 136 -15.43 9.01 20.40
CA TYR A 136 -14.52 9.13 21.53
C TYR A 136 -14.33 10.59 21.92
N ILE A 137 -14.54 10.92 23.19
CA ILE A 137 -14.23 12.24 23.73
C ILE A 137 -12.78 12.22 24.18
N LEU A 138 -11.95 13.07 23.58
CA LEU A 138 -10.55 13.25 23.93
C LEU A 138 -10.42 14.49 24.85
N PRO A 139 -10.11 14.31 26.15
CA PRO A 139 -9.84 15.42 27.05
C PRO A 139 -8.53 16.11 26.67
N LEU A 140 -8.57 17.44 26.56
CA LEU A 140 -7.43 18.29 26.20
C LEU A 140 -6.97 19.19 27.35
N ALA A 141 -7.67 19.16 28.48
CA ALA A 141 -7.29 19.91 29.68
C ALA A 141 -5.85 19.58 30.11
N GLY A 142 -5.01 20.61 30.20
CA GLY A 142 -3.60 20.48 30.60
C GLY A 142 -2.59 20.42 29.44
N TYR A 143 -3.03 20.40 28.19
CA TYR A 143 -2.13 20.57 27.05
C TYR A 143 -1.98 22.06 26.69
N PRO A 144 -0.76 22.55 26.43
CA PRO A 144 -0.54 23.91 25.98
C PRO A 144 -1.25 24.18 24.65
N SER A 145 -1.76 25.41 24.48
CA SER A 145 -2.34 25.89 23.23
C SER A 145 -1.32 25.77 22.09
N GLY A 146 -1.77 25.29 20.93
CA GLY A 146 -0.88 25.03 19.80
C GLY A 146 -1.44 24.06 18.76
N LEU A 147 -0.58 23.69 17.82
CA LEU A 147 -0.89 22.73 16.76
C LEU A 147 -0.57 21.30 17.20
N TYR A 148 -1.55 20.42 17.03
CA TYR A 148 -1.46 19.00 17.31
C TYR A 148 -2.05 18.19 16.15
N TYR A 149 -1.80 16.88 16.20
CA TYR A 149 -2.40 15.89 15.31
C TYR A 149 -3.02 14.79 16.15
N VAL A 150 -4.28 14.46 15.86
CA VAL A 150 -4.91 13.25 16.38
C VAL A 150 -4.66 12.14 15.38
N VAL A 151 -4.00 11.08 15.82
CA VAL A 151 -3.61 9.95 14.98
C VAL A 151 -4.33 8.70 15.47
N LEU A 152 -5.10 8.06 14.59
CA LEU A 152 -5.71 6.76 14.82
C LEU A 152 -4.88 5.68 14.12
N LYS A 153 -4.46 4.67 14.88
CA LYS A 153 -3.81 3.47 14.35
C LYS A 153 -4.72 2.28 14.60
N ALA A 154 -5.10 1.58 13.55
CA ALA A 154 -5.90 0.36 13.62
C ALA A 154 -5.29 -0.67 12.66
N SER A 155 -5.07 -1.89 13.15
CA SER A 155 -4.32 -2.94 12.47
C SER A 155 -2.95 -2.44 11.97
N ARG A 156 -2.79 -2.16 10.67
CA ARG A 156 -1.56 -1.62 10.05
C ARG A 156 -1.78 -0.26 9.38
N ARG A 157 -2.90 0.39 9.64
CA ARG A 157 -3.29 1.65 8.99
C ARG A 157 -3.26 2.80 9.97
N THR A 158 -2.90 3.95 9.45
CA THR A 158 -2.79 5.19 10.21
C THR A 158 -3.65 6.25 9.53
N TYR A 159 -4.48 6.92 10.32
CA TYR A 159 -5.31 8.05 9.90
C TYR A 159 -4.98 9.22 10.81
N SER A 160 -4.92 10.43 10.27
CA SER A 160 -4.51 11.60 11.05
C SER A 160 -5.35 12.82 10.71
N GLU A 161 -5.77 13.54 11.72
CA GLU A 161 -6.48 14.80 11.59
C GLU A 161 -5.77 15.91 12.36
N LYS A 162 -5.78 17.12 11.79
CA LYS A 162 -5.18 18.29 12.40
C LYS A 162 -6.06 18.80 13.53
N LEU A 163 -5.48 19.15 14.67
CA LEU A 163 -6.19 19.73 15.80
C LEU A 163 -5.47 21.00 16.29
N VAL A 164 -6.22 22.08 16.49
CA VAL A 164 -5.74 23.31 17.13
C VAL A 164 -6.31 23.36 18.55
N ILE A 165 -5.43 23.41 19.54
CA ILE A 165 -5.80 23.58 20.96
C ILE A 165 -5.65 25.06 21.33
N GLN A 166 -6.65 25.62 22.02
CA GLN A 166 -6.69 27.01 22.49
C GLN A 166 -6.64 27.09 24.01
#